data_AF-A0A7C4KU95-F1
#
_entry.id   AF-A0A7C4KU95-F1
#
_cell.length_a   1.000
_cell.length_b   1.000
_cell.length_c   1.000
_cell.angle_alpha   90.00
_cell.angle_beta   90.00
_cell.angle_gamma   90.00
#
_symmetry.space_group_name_H-M   'P 1'
#
loop_
_entity.id
_entity.type
_entity.pdbx_description
1 polymer ?
#
loop_
_entity_poly.entity_id
_entity_poly.type
_entity_poly.pdbx_seq_one_letter_code
_entity_poly.pdbx_strand_id
1 'polypeptide(L)'
;MIELKKKLISLLKEDEEFRLVVVGLIGYSEVLKRLDRHEEEMRRVWESIEKLREDFLIFVKEQEKRWEENNRRWEENSRRWEETYKRFEVIENELKRLREDFNRAFESLSRMVDALGARLGIIAEGSFREGMRGVVEEVFGVGEVRRWVYYDDKGEVLGYPSVIEVDLLIRDRTHVLVEVKASTSDSDVSKLWRVGKLYERVVGVKPELVIITPFIDRGGLRTAKELGVKVYTKT
;
A
#
# COMPACT_ATOMS: atom_id res chain seq x y z
N MET A 1 -90.98 -21.27 -37.96
CA MET A 1 -89.63 -20.73 -37.68
C MET A 1 -89.66 -19.25 -37.25
N ILE A 2 -90.21 -18.33 -38.05
CA ILE A 2 -90.26 -16.89 -37.71
C ILE A 2 -91.09 -16.62 -36.44
N GLU A 3 -92.23 -17.28 -36.31
CA GLU A 3 -93.14 -17.10 -35.18
C GLU A 3 -92.58 -17.63 -33.85
N LEU A 4 -91.86 -18.76 -33.91
CA LEU A 4 -91.15 -19.32 -32.76
C LEU A 4 -90.02 -18.39 -32.28
N LYS A 5 -89.25 -17.80 -33.21
CA LYS A 5 -88.20 -16.82 -32.87
C LYS A 5 -88.79 -15.56 -32.22
N LYS A 6 -89.91 -15.03 -32.73
CA LYS A 6 -90.61 -13.89 -32.13
C LYS A 6 -91.09 -14.21 -30.71
N LYS A 7 -91.67 -15.39 -30.50
CA LYS A 7 -92.15 -15.84 -29.18
C LYS A 7 -91.00 -16.02 -28.18
N LEU A 8 -89.87 -16.57 -28.61
CA LEU A 8 -88.67 -16.70 -27.79
C LEU A 8 -88.11 -15.33 -27.37
N ILE A 9 -88.07 -14.35 -28.27
CA ILE A 9 -87.62 -12.99 -27.96
C ILE A 9 -88.60 -12.28 -27.00
N SER A 10 -89.91 -12.50 -27.14
CA SER A 10 -90.92 -11.98 -26.19
C SER A 10 -90.67 -12.53 -24.80
N LEU A 11 -90.51 -13.86 -24.67
CA LEU A 11 -90.22 -14.51 -23.40
C LEU A 11 -88.92 -14.01 -22.77
N LEU A 12 -87.85 -13.79 -23.55
CA LEU A 12 -86.61 -13.19 -23.04
C LEU A 12 -86.76 -11.74 -22.56
N LYS A 13 -87.78 -11.00 -23.02
CA LYS A 13 -88.01 -9.59 -22.63
C LYS A 13 -89.00 -9.45 -21.48
N GLU A 14 -90.01 -10.30 -21.43
CA GLU A 14 -91.17 -10.16 -20.53
C GLU A 14 -91.10 -11.12 -19.34
N ASP A 15 -90.46 -12.29 -19.50
CA ASP A 15 -90.33 -13.30 -18.46
C ASP A 15 -88.93 -13.24 -17.85
N GLU A 16 -88.85 -12.92 -16.55
CA GLU A 16 -87.57 -12.82 -15.82
C GLU A 16 -86.99 -14.19 -15.50
N GLU A 17 -87.84 -15.15 -15.08
CA GLU A 17 -87.42 -16.50 -14.70
C GLU A 17 -86.86 -17.25 -15.91
N PHE A 18 -87.57 -17.20 -17.04
CA PHE A 18 -87.10 -17.79 -18.29
C PHE A 18 -85.77 -17.17 -18.76
N ARG A 19 -85.61 -15.85 -18.63
CA ARG A 19 -84.38 -15.14 -19.01
C ARG A 19 -83.21 -15.54 -18.12
N LEU A 20 -83.41 -15.64 -16.81
CA LEU A 20 -82.39 -16.09 -15.86
C LEU A 20 -81.98 -17.55 -16.15
N VAL A 21 -82.92 -18.42 -16.48
CA VAL A 21 -82.63 -19.81 -16.89
C VAL A 21 -81.81 -19.85 -18.17
N VAL A 22 -82.18 -19.07 -19.19
CA VAL A 22 -81.42 -19.01 -20.45
C VAL A 22 -80.02 -18.42 -20.24
N VAL A 23 -79.88 -17.37 -19.41
CA VAL A 23 -78.57 -16.81 -19.03
C VAL A 23 -77.75 -17.83 -18.24
N GLY A 24 -78.37 -18.60 -17.35
CA GLY A 24 -77.70 -19.70 -16.65
C GLY A 24 -77.21 -20.78 -17.60
N LEU A 25 -78.05 -21.24 -18.53
CA LEU A 25 -77.71 -22.27 -19.51
C LEU A 25 -76.62 -21.82 -20.49
N ILE A 26 -76.67 -20.57 -20.97
CA ILE A 26 -75.65 -20.01 -21.88
C ILE A 26 -74.37 -19.65 -21.11
N GLY A 27 -74.51 -19.07 -19.91
CA GLY A 27 -73.42 -18.61 -19.06
C GLY A 27 -72.60 -19.74 -18.44
N TYR A 28 -73.21 -20.90 -18.17
CA TYR A 28 -72.52 -22.06 -17.62
C TYR A 28 -71.39 -22.57 -18.54
N SER A 29 -71.62 -22.58 -19.85
CA SER A 29 -70.58 -22.96 -20.83
C SER A 29 -69.40 -21.98 -20.83
N GLU A 30 -69.66 -20.69 -20.67
CA GLU A 30 -68.62 -19.67 -20.58
C GLU A 30 -67.84 -19.75 -19.26
N VAL A 31 -68.51 -20.05 -18.15
CA VAL A 31 -67.87 -20.27 -16.84
C VAL A 31 -66.97 -21.50 -16.87
N LEU A 32 -67.43 -22.63 -17.44
CA LEU A 32 -66.60 -23.83 -17.58
C LEU A 32 -65.34 -23.56 -18.42
N LYS A 33 -65.47 -22.87 -19.56
CA LYS A 33 -64.30 -22.49 -20.38
C LYS A 33 -63.30 -21.61 -19.64
N ARG A 34 -63.77 -20.73 -18.75
CA ARG A 34 -62.89 -19.90 -17.91
C ARG A 34 -62.21 -20.73 -16.83
N LEU A 35 -62.93 -21.69 -16.22
CA LEU A 35 -62.35 -22.63 -15.26
C LEU A 35 -61.27 -23.49 -15.91
N ASP A 36 -61.52 -24.06 -17.09
CA ASP A 36 -60.52 -24.83 -17.84
C ASP A 36 -59.27 -23.99 -18.14
N ARG A 37 -59.45 -22.71 -18.51
CA ARG A 37 -58.34 -21.78 -18.73
C ARG A 37 -57.58 -21.49 -17.45
N HIS A 38 -58.27 -21.27 -16.34
CA HIS A 38 -57.63 -21.03 -15.04
C HIS A 38 -56.88 -22.26 -14.54
N GLU A 39 -57.41 -23.48 -14.74
CA GLU A 39 -56.70 -24.71 -14.40
C GLU A 39 -55.40 -24.86 -15.20
N GLU A 40 -55.42 -24.54 -16.49
CA GLU A 40 -54.24 -24.52 -17.35
C GLU A 40 -53.23 -23.45 -16.89
N GLU A 41 -53.68 -22.24 -16.55
CA GLU A 41 -52.83 -21.19 -16.01
C GLU A 41 -52.21 -21.60 -14.66
N MET A 42 -53.00 -22.20 -13.76
CA MET A 42 -52.50 -22.71 -12.49
C MET A 42 -51.45 -23.80 -12.69
N ARG A 43 -51.65 -24.72 -13.65
CA ARG A 43 -50.65 -25.74 -13.98
C ARG A 43 -49.32 -25.12 -14.40
N ARG A 44 -49.34 -24.10 -15.27
CA ARG A 44 -48.13 -23.39 -15.70
C ARG A 44 -47.43 -22.65 -14.57
N VAL A 45 -48.20 -22.07 -13.65
CA VAL A 45 -47.66 -21.42 -12.45
C VAL A 45 -46.97 -22.46 -11.56
N TRP A 46 -47.58 -23.63 -11.34
CA TRP A 46 -46.97 -24.70 -10.57
C TRP A 46 -45.67 -25.21 -11.18
N GLU A 47 -45.63 -25.45 -12.49
CA GLU A 47 -44.41 -25.85 -13.21
C GLU A 47 -43.31 -24.77 -13.09
N SER A 48 -43.69 -23.49 -13.11
CA SER A 48 -42.74 -22.38 -12.95
C SER A 48 -42.17 -22.31 -11.53
N ILE A 49 -43.01 -22.55 -10.51
CA ILE A 49 -42.61 -22.61 -9.10
C ILE A 49 -41.66 -23.78 -8.86
N GLU A 50 -41.93 -24.94 -9.46
CA GLU A 50 -41.06 -26.11 -9.33
C GLU A 50 -39.67 -25.85 -9.91
N LYS A 51 -39.59 -25.28 -11.13
CA LYS A 51 -38.31 -24.88 -11.74
C LYS A 51 -37.55 -23.85 -10.89
N LEU A 52 -38.25 -22.82 -10.40
CA LEU A 52 -37.64 -21.81 -9.54
C LEU A 52 -37.05 -22.42 -8.26
N ARG A 53 -37.75 -23.42 -7.69
CA ARG A 53 -37.27 -24.13 -6.49
C ARG A 53 -36.03 -24.95 -6.79
N GLU A 54 -35.96 -25.62 -7.93
CA GLU A 54 -34.78 -26.35 -8.37
C GLU A 54 -33.57 -25.42 -8.57
N ASP A 55 -33.76 -24.32 -9.30
CA ASP A 55 -32.72 -23.31 -9.52
C ASP A 55 -32.23 -22.70 -8.20
N PHE A 56 -33.14 -22.43 -7.28
CA PHE A 56 -32.79 -21.92 -5.95
C PHE A 56 -31.96 -22.92 -5.13
N LEU A 57 -32.30 -24.22 -5.19
CA LEU A 57 -31.51 -25.25 -4.51
C LEU A 57 -30.09 -25.37 -5.07
N ILE A 58 -29.93 -25.23 -6.38
CA ILE A 58 -28.61 -25.20 -7.03
C ILE A 58 -27.84 -23.97 -6.56
N PHE A 59 -28.47 -22.80 -6.59
CA PHE A 59 -27.87 -21.54 -6.14
C PHE A 59 -27.38 -21.63 -4.69
N VAL A 60 -28.21 -22.14 -3.77
CA VAL A 60 -27.84 -22.28 -2.35
C VAL A 60 -26.61 -23.19 -2.18
N LYS A 61 -26.58 -24.34 -2.87
CA LYS A 61 -25.41 -25.24 -2.83
C LYS A 61 -24.14 -24.59 -3.37
N GLU A 62 -24.26 -23.76 -4.40
CA GLU A 62 -23.11 -23.03 -4.94
C GLU A 62 -22.62 -21.94 -3.97
N GLN A 63 -23.55 -21.22 -3.32
CA GLN A 63 -23.20 -20.23 -2.30
C GLN A 63 -22.51 -20.86 -1.10
N GLU A 64 -22.97 -22.03 -0.63
CA GLU A 64 -22.36 -22.76 0.48
C GLU A 64 -20.91 -23.12 0.18
N LYS A 65 -20.64 -23.68 -1.01
CA LYS A 65 -19.26 -23.98 -1.46
C LYS A 65 -18.38 -22.74 -1.53
N ARG A 66 -18.90 -21.63 -2.06
CA ARG A 66 -18.16 -20.36 -2.11
C ARG A 66 -17.87 -19.82 -0.72
N TRP A 67 -18.81 -19.98 0.21
CA TRP A 67 -18.64 -19.55 1.59
C TRP A 67 -17.58 -20.37 2.32
N GLU A 68 -17.58 -21.70 2.16
CA GLU A 68 -16.54 -22.59 2.69
C GLU A 68 -15.15 -22.24 2.13
N GLU A 69 -15.03 -22.05 0.82
CA GLU A 69 -13.75 -21.68 0.20
C GLU A 69 -13.25 -20.32 0.72
N ASN A 70 -14.15 -19.34 0.83
CA ASN A 70 -13.82 -18.03 1.36
C ASN A 70 -13.37 -18.13 2.82
N ASN A 71 -14.05 -18.93 3.65
CA ASN A 71 -13.69 -19.11 5.05
C ASN A 71 -12.29 -19.74 5.18
N ARG A 72 -11.96 -20.74 4.35
CA ARG A 72 -10.61 -21.32 4.30
C ARG A 72 -9.55 -20.30 3.92
N ARG A 73 -9.82 -19.45 2.91
CA ARG A 73 -8.90 -18.36 2.52
C ARG A 73 -8.71 -17.35 3.66
N TRP A 74 -9.76 -17.04 4.41
CA TRP A 74 -9.68 -16.16 5.58
C TRP A 74 -8.82 -16.75 6.69
N GLU A 75 -8.96 -18.03 6.99
CA GLU A 75 -8.12 -18.72 7.97
C GLU A 75 -6.64 -18.74 7.56
N GLU A 76 -6.34 -19.09 6.30
CA GLU A 76 -4.97 -19.07 5.77
C GLU A 76 -4.35 -17.68 5.82
N ASN A 77 -5.12 -16.66 5.42
CA ASN A 77 -4.66 -15.27 5.48
C ASN A 77 -4.40 -14.83 6.92
N SER A 78 -5.27 -15.22 7.86
CA SER A 78 -5.12 -14.88 9.28
C SER A 78 -3.83 -15.48 9.86
N ARG A 79 -3.50 -16.74 9.53
CA ARG A 79 -2.23 -17.36 9.93
C ARG A 79 -1.01 -16.64 9.36
N ARG A 80 -1.05 -16.27 8.07
CA ARG A 80 0.03 -15.49 7.43
C ARG A 80 0.22 -14.13 8.10
N TRP A 81 -0.87 -13.46 8.47
CA TRP A 81 -0.82 -12.20 9.21
C TRP A 81 -0.18 -12.38 10.59
N GLU A 82 -0.54 -13.42 11.33
CA GLU A 82 0.05 -13.70 12.64
C GLU A 82 1.55 -13.98 12.57
N GLU A 83 2.00 -14.78 11.60
CA GLU A 83 3.43 -15.03 11.35
C GLU A 83 4.19 -13.75 10.97
N THR A 84 3.58 -12.93 10.12
CA THR A 84 4.14 -11.64 9.71
C THR A 84 4.28 -10.70 10.91
N TYR A 85 3.26 -10.64 11.77
CA TYR A 85 3.28 -9.81 12.97
C TYR A 85 4.40 -10.22 13.93
N LYS A 86 4.59 -11.53 14.15
CA LYS A 86 5.71 -12.04 14.97
C LYS A 86 7.08 -11.66 14.40
N ARG A 87 7.26 -11.71 13.07
CA ARG A 87 8.51 -11.26 12.43
C ARG A 87 8.72 -9.76 12.61
N PHE A 88 7.67 -8.96 12.47
CA PHE A 88 7.75 -7.52 12.71
C PHE A 88 8.13 -7.19 14.15
N GLU A 89 7.61 -7.93 15.13
CA GLU A 89 7.96 -7.73 16.54
C GLU A 89 9.44 -8.02 16.82
N VAL A 90 10.02 -9.04 16.18
CA VAL A 90 11.47 -9.33 16.24
C VAL A 90 12.27 -8.16 15.66
N ILE A 91 11.92 -7.68 14.46
CA ILE A 91 12.58 -6.56 13.80
C ILE A 91 12.48 -5.29 14.65
N GLU A 92 11.31 -4.99 15.22
CA GLU A 92 11.10 -3.82 16.06
C GLU A 92 12.00 -3.86 17.32
N ASN A 93 12.13 -5.04 17.93
CA ASN A 93 13.00 -5.23 19.09
C ASN A 93 14.49 -5.12 18.74
N GLU A 94 14.91 -5.66 17.59
CA GLU A 94 16.28 -5.48 17.09
C GLU A 94 16.59 -4.01 16.79
N LEU A 95 15.67 -3.29 16.15
CA LEU A 95 15.79 -1.86 15.90
C LEU A 95 15.89 -1.04 17.20
N LYS A 96 15.11 -1.39 18.23
CA LYS A 96 15.21 -0.74 19.55
C LYS A 96 16.58 -0.96 20.17
N ARG A 97 17.08 -2.21 20.20
CA ARG A 97 18.41 -2.54 20.74
C ARG A 97 19.52 -1.82 19.98
N LEU A 98 19.48 -1.86 18.66
CA LEU A 98 20.46 -1.19 17.81
C LEU A 98 20.47 0.32 18.03
N ARG A 99 19.29 0.93 18.22
CA ARG A 99 19.18 2.36 18.56
C ARG A 99 19.78 2.67 19.93
N GLU A 100 19.56 1.83 20.93
CA GLU A 100 20.16 1.98 22.26
C GLU A 100 21.68 1.84 22.21
N ASP A 101 22.20 0.85 21.49
CA ASP A 101 23.63 0.64 21.29
C ASP A 101 24.26 1.82 20.55
N PHE A 102 23.61 2.31 19.51
CA PHE A 102 24.05 3.49 18.77
C PHE A 102 24.09 4.72 19.67
N ASN A 103 23.04 4.98 20.46
CA ASN A 103 23.02 6.12 21.38
C ASN A 103 24.13 6.02 22.43
N ARG A 104 24.37 4.83 23.01
CA ARG A 104 25.46 4.61 23.97
C ARG A 104 26.83 4.82 23.35
N ALA A 105 27.05 4.29 22.15
CA ALA A 105 28.28 4.51 21.39
C ALA A 105 28.48 5.99 21.09
N PHE A 106 27.42 6.70 20.70
CA PHE A 106 27.45 8.13 20.39
C PHE A 106 27.71 9.01 21.62
N GLU A 107 27.13 8.68 22.77
CA GLU A 107 27.42 9.37 24.05
C GLU A 107 28.85 9.12 24.53
N SER A 108 29.36 7.89 24.34
CA SER A 108 30.76 7.56 24.64
C SER A 108 31.71 8.35 23.73
N LEU A 109 31.42 8.37 22.42
CA LEU A 109 32.16 9.16 21.44
C LEU A 109 32.12 10.65 21.76
N SER A 110 30.96 11.21 22.11
CA SER A 110 30.82 12.63 22.49
C SER A 110 31.74 12.98 23.68
N ARG A 111 31.70 12.16 24.74
CA ARG A 111 32.56 12.35 25.93
C ARG A 111 34.05 12.20 25.62
N MET A 112 34.41 11.30 24.71
CA MET A 112 35.79 11.11 24.29
C MET A 112 36.28 12.25 23.38
N VAL A 113 35.42 12.76 22.49
CA VAL A 113 35.69 13.91 21.62
C VAL A 113 35.92 15.17 22.45
N ASP A 114 35.12 15.39 23.50
CA ASP A 114 35.31 16.47 24.49
C ASP A 114 36.67 16.38 25.20
N ALA A 115 37.24 15.18 25.34
CA ALA A 115 38.48 14.93 26.08
C ALA A 115 39.76 14.90 25.22
N LEU A 116 39.68 14.57 23.92
CA LEU A 116 40.87 14.23 23.10
C LEU A 116 40.98 14.96 21.75
N GLY A 117 39.98 15.76 21.35
CA GLY A 117 40.04 16.57 20.12
C GLY A 117 40.14 15.75 18.81
N ALA A 118 40.96 16.21 17.85
CA ALA A 118 40.92 15.82 16.43
C ALA A 118 41.21 14.34 16.08
N ARG A 119 41.83 13.54 16.97
CA ARG A 119 42.21 12.14 16.66
C ARG A 119 41.03 11.17 16.60
N LEU A 120 39.88 11.54 17.18
CA LEU A 120 38.69 10.68 17.20
C LEU A 120 37.80 10.81 15.97
N GLY A 121 38.00 11.83 15.11
CA GLY A 121 37.25 11.97 13.85
C GLY A 121 37.36 10.70 13.00
N ILE A 122 38.59 10.19 12.82
CA ILE A 122 38.89 9.01 12.00
C ILE A 122 38.31 7.71 12.60
N ILE A 123 38.37 7.55 13.93
CA ILE A 123 37.80 6.36 14.62
C ILE A 123 36.27 6.41 14.57
N ALA A 124 35.67 7.59 14.77
CA ALA A 124 34.24 7.79 14.68
C ALA A 124 33.72 7.57 13.25
N GLU A 125 34.39 8.07 12.21
CA GLU A 125 34.04 7.86 10.80
C GLU A 125 34.08 6.38 10.42
N GLY A 126 35.13 5.65 10.83
CA GLY A 126 35.27 4.22 10.58
C GLY A 126 34.16 3.40 11.24
N SER A 127 33.96 3.58 12.55
CA SER A 127 32.93 2.85 13.30
C SER A 127 31.51 3.23 12.86
N PHE A 128 31.26 4.49 12.52
CA PHE A 128 29.97 4.93 12.00
C PHE A 128 29.67 4.28 10.65
N ARG A 129 30.66 4.18 9.76
CA ARG A 129 30.53 3.50 8.47
C ARG A 129 30.24 2.02 8.61
N GLU A 130 30.95 1.32 9.48
CA GLU A 130 30.69 -0.11 9.72
C GLU A 130 29.32 -0.33 10.37
N GLY A 131 28.90 0.54 11.29
CA GLY A 131 27.54 0.50 11.85
C GLY A 131 26.46 0.72 10.79
N MET A 132 26.64 1.73 9.92
CA MET A 132 25.74 1.97 8.80
C MET A 132 25.75 0.81 7.80
N ARG A 133 26.90 0.17 7.56
CA ARG A 133 26.99 -1.03 6.73
C ARG A 133 26.14 -2.16 7.30
N GLY A 134 26.30 -2.50 8.58
CA GLY A 134 25.49 -3.54 9.22
C GLY A 134 23.99 -3.25 9.15
N VAL A 135 23.58 -2.00 9.37
CA VAL A 135 22.16 -1.61 9.28
C VAL A 135 21.62 -1.74 7.85
N VAL A 136 22.33 -1.17 6.88
CA VAL A 136 21.84 -1.04 5.50
C VAL A 136 21.95 -2.37 4.76
N GLU A 137 23.12 -3.01 4.81
CA GLU A 137 23.41 -4.22 4.05
C GLU A 137 22.90 -5.50 4.76
N GLU A 138 23.00 -5.61 6.08
CA GLU A 138 22.66 -6.86 6.80
C GLU A 138 21.25 -6.85 7.37
N VAL A 139 20.88 -5.81 8.14
CA VAL A 139 19.56 -5.73 8.79
C VAL A 139 18.46 -5.46 7.78
N PHE A 140 18.64 -4.46 6.92
CA PHE A 140 17.65 -4.13 5.90
C PHE A 140 17.82 -4.89 4.59
N GLY A 141 19.02 -5.43 4.32
CA GLY A 141 19.26 -6.21 3.10
C GLY A 141 19.18 -5.38 1.81
N VAL A 142 19.52 -4.08 1.87
CA VAL A 142 19.38 -3.15 0.74
C VAL A 142 20.65 -2.34 0.54
N GLY A 143 20.96 -2.01 -0.72
CA GLY A 143 22.04 -1.10 -1.07
C GLY A 143 23.46 -1.54 -0.69
N GLU A 144 24.41 -0.63 -0.84
CA GLU A 144 25.85 -0.78 -0.54
C GLU A 144 26.34 0.45 0.23
N VAL A 145 27.15 0.24 1.27
CA VAL A 145 27.79 1.28 2.09
C VAL A 145 29.32 1.17 2.00
N ARG A 146 29.95 2.19 1.42
CA ARG A 146 31.41 2.24 1.25
C ARG A 146 32.01 3.62 1.38
N ARG A 147 33.35 3.69 1.47
CA ARG A 147 34.10 4.95 1.27
C ARG A 147 34.07 5.33 -0.21
N TRP A 148 33.95 6.62 -0.49
CA TRP A 148 34.21 7.12 -1.84
C TRP A 148 35.51 7.91 -1.86
N VAL A 149 36.39 7.58 -2.79
CA VAL A 149 37.70 8.22 -2.99
C VAL A 149 37.86 8.47 -4.48
N TYR A 150 38.28 9.67 -4.84
CA TYR A 150 38.51 10.06 -6.23
C TYR A 150 39.63 11.08 -6.33
N TYR A 151 40.50 10.94 -7.33
CA TYR A 151 41.53 11.94 -7.62
C TYR A 151 40.98 13.01 -8.57
N ASP A 152 40.75 14.21 -8.04
CA ASP A 152 40.28 15.38 -8.78
C ASP A 152 41.48 16.06 -9.44
N ASP A 153 41.77 15.68 -10.67
CA ASP A 153 42.89 16.18 -11.48
C ASP A 153 42.72 17.65 -11.89
N LYS A 154 41.49 18.15 -11.93
CA LYS A 154 41.15 19.52 -12.33
C LYS A 154 41.07 20.49 -11.15
N GLY A 155 41.08 19.98 -9.92
CA GLY A 155 40.94 20.78 -8.71
C GLY A 155 39.57 21.45 -8.60
N GLU A 156 38.51 20.84 -9.09
CA GLU A 156 37.13 21.34 -9.00
C GLU A 156 36.67 21.55 -7.55
N VAL A 157 37.14 20.72 -6.61
CA VAL A 157 36.74 20.79 -5.21
C VAL A 157 37.62 21.73 -4.41
N LEU A 158 38.95 21.61 -4.47
CA LEU A 158 39.88 22.38 -3.62
C LEU A 158 40.59 23.52 -4.34
N GLY A 159 40.39 23.67 -5.65
CA GLY A 159 41.12 24.64 -6.49
C GLY A 159 42.49 24.15 -6.95
N TYR A 160 42.89 22.91 -6.61
CA TYR A 160 44.13 22.27 -7.05
C TYR A 160 43.99 20.74 -7.10
N PRO A 161 44.81 20.04 -7.90
CA PRO A 161 44.73 18.59 -8.04
C PRO A 161 44.93 17.86 -6.70
N SER A 162 43.95 17.06 -6.29
CA SER A 162 43.94 16.43 -4.96
C SER A 162 43.07 15.19 -4.89
N VAL A 163 43.38 14.31 -3.92
CA VAL A 163 42.49 13.19 -3.58
C VAL A 163 41.33 13.75 -2.75
N ILE A 164 40.12 13.51 -3.25
CA ILE A 164 38.86 13.85 -2.59
C ILE A 164 38.28 12.58 -2.00
N GLU A 165 37.89 12.66 -0.74
CA GLU A 165 37.34 11.56 0.03
C GLU A 165 36.02 11.99 0.66
N VAL A 166 35.08 11.04 0.74
CA VAL A 166 33.81 11.17 1.46
C VAL A 166 33.65 10.00 2.41
N ASP A 167 33.20 10.30 3.62
CA ASP A 167 33.09 9.32 4.69
C ASP A 167 32.14 8.19 4.35
N LEU A 168 30.97 8.45 3.76
CA LEU A 168 30.12 7.37 3.31
C LEU A 168 29.49 7.69 1.96
N LEU A 169 29.46 6.68 1.11
CA LEU A 169 28.61 6.59 -0.05
C LEU A 169 27.64 5.43 0.17
N ILE A 170 26.36 5.75 0.25
CA ILE A 170 25.27 4.77 0.29
C ILE A 170 24.67 4.71 -1.11
N ARG A 171 24.62 3.50 -1.71
CA ARG A 171 24.06 3.28 -3.05
C ARG A 171 22.95 2.28 -3.00
N ASP A 172 21.77 2.71 -3.41
CA ASP A 172 20.68 1.83 -3.81
C ASP A 172 20.06 2.40 -5.10
N ARG A 173 18.73 2.65 -5.15
CA ARG A 173 18.10 3.42 -6.24
C ARG A 173 18.55 4.89 -6.27
N THR A 174 19.04 5.39 -5.15
CA THR A 174 19.58 6.74 -4.98
C THR A 174 21.00 6.66 -4.44
N HIS A 175 21.83 7.64 -4.78
CA HIS A 175 23.17 7.77 -4.21
C HIS A 175 23.15 8.86 -3.13
N VAL A 176 23.69 8.56 -1.95
CA VAL A 176 23.81 9.52 -0.84
C VAL A 176 25.26 9.64 -0.45
N LEU A 177 25.79 10.86 -0.46
CA LEU A 177 27.10 11.20 0.07
C LEU A 177 26.94 11.77 1.48
N VAL A 178 27.62 11.16 2.44
CA VAL A 178 27.55 11.53 3.85
C VAL A 178 28.93 11.93 4.33
N GLU A 179 29.02 13.13 4.90
CA GLU A 179 30.19 13.59 5.66
C GLU A 179 29.86 13.59 7.16
N VAL A 180 30.76 13.06 7.98
CA VAL A 180 30.63 13.03 9.44
C VAL A 180 31.67 13.97 10.03
N LYS A 181 31.23 15.01 10.74
CA LYS A 181 32.15 15.99 11.33
C LYS A 181 31.80 16.33 12.77
N ALA A 182 32.83 16.48 13.61
CA ALA A 182 32.67 16.93 14.99
C ALA A 182 32.11 18.36 15.10
N SER A 183 32.37 19.22 14.11
CA SER A 183 31.79 20.55 13.98
C SER A 183 31.76 20.93 12.50
N THR A 184 30.77 21.70 12.09
CA THR A 184 30.55 22.06 10.68
C THR A 184 30.37 23.57 10.52
N SER A 185 31.11 24.15 9.57
CA SER A 185 30.99 25.54 9.11
C SER A 185 30.39 25.66 7.71
N ASP A 186 30.20 26.88 7.23
CA ASP A 186 29.78 27.18 5.85
C ASP A 186 30.75 26.62 4.78
N SER A 187 32.05 26.67 5.06
CA SER A 187 33.11 26.16 4.19
C SER A 187 33.03 24.64 4.03
N ASP A 188 32.68 23.92 5.09
CA ASP A 188 32.50 22.47 5.10
C ASP A 188 31.30 22.05 4.24
N VAL A 189 30.18 22.76 4.39
CA VAL A 189 28.98 22.55 3.57
C VAL A 189 29.30 22.80 2.10
N SER A 190 29.98 23.92 1.80
CA SER A 190 30.37 24.30 0.45
C SER A 190 31.36 23.31 -0.19
N LYS A 191 32.24 22.72 0.62
CA LYS A 191 33.12 21.63 0.19
C LYS A 191 32.29 20.42 -0.22
N LEU A 192 31.40 19.91 0.64
CA LEU A 192 30.59 18.73 0.31
C LEU A 192 29.69 18.98 -0.92
N TRP A 193 29.16 20.18 -1.07
CA TRP A 193 28.41 20.56 -2.27
C TRP A 193 29.24 20.44 -3.56
N ARG A 194 30.49 20.94 -3.55
CA ARG A 194 31.43 20.77 -4.68
C ARG A 194 31.77 19.30 -4.92
N VAL A 195 31.95 18.52 -3.86
CA VAL A 195 32.15 17.06 -3.98
C VAL A 195 30.94 16.39 -4.63
N GLY A 196 29.71 16.79 -4.28
CA GLY A 196 28.49 16.33 -4.93
C GLY A 196 28.47 16.62 -6.44
N LYS A 197 28.96 17.79 -6.86
CA LYS A 197 29.09 18.16 -8.27
C LYS A 197 30.16 17.35 -9.00
N LEU A 198 31.31 17.16 -8.37
CA LEU A 198 32.36 16.28 -8.89
C LEU A 198 31.83 14.85 -9.06
N TYR A 199 31.13 14.33 -8.04
CA TYR A 199 30.53 13.02 -8.08
C TYR A 199 29.49 12.90 -9.21
N GLU A 200 28.58 13.86 -9.33
CA GLU A 200 27.57 13.92 -10.40
C GLU A 200 28.23 13.87 -11.79
N ARG A 201 29.32 14.63 -12.00
CA ARG A 201 30.09 14.61 -13.25
C ARG A 201 30.74 13.26 -13.54
N VAL A 202 31.40 12.67 -12.54
CA VAL A 202 32.23 11.46 -12.72
C VAL A 202 31.37 10.20 -12.81
N VAL A 203 30.29 10.14 -12.03
CA VAL A 203 29.44 8.95 -11.89
C VAL A 203 28.19 9.04 -12.78
N GLY A 204 27.77 10.24 -13.17
CA GLY A 204 26.56 10.45 -13.97
C GLY A 204 25.26 10.36 -13.16
N VAL A 205 25.34 10.33 -11.83
CA VAL A 205 24.18 10.28 -10.93
C VAL A 205 24.28 11.42 -9.94
N LYS A 206 23.24 12.26 -9.87
CA LYS A 206 23.15 13.34 -8.88
C LYS A 206 22.93 12.75 -7.48
N PRO A 207 23.87 12.96 -6.54
CA PRO A 207 23.72 12.43 -5.19
C PRO A 207 22.85 13.34 -4.31
N GLU A 208 22.21 12.77 -3.30
CA GLU A 208 21.81 13.53 -2.13
C GLU A 208 23.03 13.78 -1.23
N LEU A 209 23.05 14.93 -0.58
CA LEU A 209 24.17 15.36 0.28
C LEU A 209 23.71 15.45 1.73
N VAL A 210 24.46 14.81 2.61
CA VAL A 210 24.15 14.73 4.04
C VAL A 210 25.39 15.09 4.86
N ILE A 211 25.21 15.92 5.88
CA ILE A 211 26.19 16.14 6.93
C ILE A 211 25.61 15.66 8.25
N ILE A 212 26.38 14.84 8.97
CA ILE A 212 26.07 14.41 10.33
C ILE A 212 27.06 15.07 11.26
N THR A 213 26.56 15.92 12.17
CA THR A 213 27.45 16.72 13.02
C THR A 213 26.77 17.09 14.34
N PRO A 214 27.45 16.99 15.49
CA PRO A 214 26.87 17.42 16.76
C PRO A 214 26.78 18.95 16.87
N PHE A 215 27.57 19.69 16.10
CA PHE A 215 27.60 21.16 16.14
C PHE A 215 27.70 21.75 14.73
N ILE A 216 26.87 22.76 14.45
CA ILE A 216 26.92 23.52 13.20
C ILE A 216 26.66 25.00 13.50
N ASP A 217 27.47 25.88 12.91
CA ASP A 217 27.29 27.31 13.10
C ASP A 217 26.12 27.88 12.27
N ARG A 218 25.72 29.13 12.54
CA ARG A 218 24.62 29.80 11.83
C ARG A 218 24.91 30.01 10.33
N GLY A 219 26.17 30.14 9.95
CA GLY A 219 26.60 30.24 8.54
C GLY A 219 26.41 28.92 7.82
N GLY A 220 26.89 27.83 8.42
CA GLY A 220 26.72 26.45 7.95
C GLY A 220 25.27 26.08 7.76
N LEU A 221 24.40 26.34 8.75
CA LEU A 221 22.96 26.06 8.64
C LEU A 221 22.29 26.80 7.47
N ARG A 222 22.62 28.09 7.27
CA ARG A 222 22.08 28.87 6.14
C ARG A 222 22.56 28.31 4.81
N THR A 223 23.86 28.08 4.69
CA THR A 223 24.50 27.54 3.49
C THR A 223 23.95 26.16 3.14
N ALA A 224 23.72 25.30 4.12
CA ALA A 224 23.17 23.96 3.92
C ALA A 224 21.76 24.02 3.33
N LYS A 225 20.94 24.93 3.83
CA LYS A 225 19.59 25.17 3.30
C LYS A 225 19.62 25.69 1.86
N GLU A 226 20.50 26.65 1.56
CA GLU A 226 20.63 27.25 0.22
C GLU A 226 21.16 26.24 -0.82
N LEU A 227 22.13 25.42 -0.43
CA LEU A 227 22.78 24.45 -1.31
C LEU A 227 22.09 23.08 -1.37
N GLY A 228 21.02 22.88 -0.59
CA GLY A 228 20.26 21.62 -0.53
C GLY A 228 21.01 20.46 0.14
N VAL A 229 21.88 20.77 1.12
CA VAL A 229 22.58 19.79 1.94
C VAL A 229 21.75 19.50 3.19
N LYS A 230 21.39 18.23 3.42
CA LYS A 230 20.65 17.80 4.62
C LYS A 230 21.62 17.76 5.80
N VAL A 231 21.21 18.29 6.95
CA VAL A 231 22.04 18.28 8.18
C VAL A 231 21.29 17.53 9.28
N TYR A 232 21.93 16.51 9.84
CA TYR A 232 21.49 15.84 11.05
C TYR A 232 22.41 16.25 12.20
N THR A 233 21.80 16.90 13.20
CA THR A 233 22.52 17.40 14.37
C THR A 233 21.76 17.06 15.64
N LYS A 234 22.44 17.15 16.79
CA LYS A 234 21.84 16.88 18.09
C LYS A 234 20.80 17.97 18.38
N THR A 235 19.52 17.64 18.20
CA THR A 235 18.37 18.42 18.70
C THR A 235 18.29 18.40 20.20
#